data_AF-P0DP63-F1
#
_entry.id   AF-P0DP63-F1
#
_cell.length_a   1.000
_cell.length_b   1.000
_cell.length_c   1.000
_cell.angle_alpha   90.00
_cell.angle_beta   90.00
_cell.angle_gamma   90.00
#
_symmetry.space_group_name_H-M   'P 1'
#
loop_
_entity.id
_entity.type
_entity.pdbx_description
1 polymer ?
#
loop_
_entity_poly.entity_id
_entity_poly.type
_entity_poly.pdbx_seq_one_letter_code
_entity_poly.pdbx_strand_id
1 'polypeptide(L)' 'MLVAAGQFAVTSVWEKNAEICASLMAQAAENDASLFALPEALLARDDHDADLSVKSAQLLEGEFLGLYGEKVNVT' A
#
# COMPACT_ATOMS: atom_id res chain seq x y z
N MET A 1 -0.22 -22.08 7.43
CA MET A 1 -0.12 -20.90 6.55
C MET A 1 -0.93 -19.80 7.19
N LEU A 2 -0.26 -18.74 7.67
CA LEU A 2 -0.94 -17.59 8.23
C LEU A 2 -1.17 -16.57 7.12
N VAL A 3 -2.37 -16.00 7.05
CA VAL A 3 -2.73 -14.93 6.11
C VAL A 3 -3.16 -13.72 6.92
N ALA A 4 -2.64 -12.55 6.57
CA ALA A 4 -2.96 -11.28 7.19
C ALA A 4 -3.67 -10.36 6.18
N ALA A 5 -4.55 -9.50 6.69
CA ALA A 5 -5.23 -8.47 5.91
C ALA A 5 -5.01 -7.10 6.56
N GLY A 6 -4.55 -6.14 5.77
CA GLY A 6 -4.33 -4.77 6.21
C GLY A 6 -5.62 -3.97 6.14
N GLN A 7 -5.86 -3.12 7.13
CA GLN A 7 -6.97 -2.17 7.11
C GLN A 7 -6.48 -0.82 7.63
N PHE A 8 -6.67 0.22 6.82
CA PHE A 8 -6.45 1.60 7.21
C PHE A 8 -7.33 2.54 6.38
N ALA A 9 -7.53 3.76 6.87
CA ALA A 9 -8.20 4.80 6.10
C ALA A 9 -7.24 5.35 5.05
N VAL A 10 -7.48 4.99 3.78
CA VAL A 10 -6.75 5.53 2.64
C VAL A 10 -6.98 7.02 2.54
N THR A 11 -5.92 7.78 2.33
CA THR A 11 -5.94 9.24 2.20
C THR A 11 -5.77 9.68 0.74
N SER A 12 -5.89 10.97 0.47
CA SER A 12 -5.63 11.54 -0.85
C SER A 12 -4.14 11.66 -1.21
N VAL A 13 -3.23 11.36 -0.26
CA VAL A 13 -1.77 11.49 -0.43
C VAL A 13 -1.14 10.10 -0.50
N TRP A 14 -0.61 9.74 -1.68
CA TRP A 14 -0.14 8.37 -1.94
C TRP A 14 1.09 8.02 -1.10
N GLU A 15 1.97 8.97 -0.81
CA GLU A 15 3.19 8.80 -0.01
C GLU A 15 2.82 8.33 1.39
N LYS A 16 1.82 8.97 2.01
CA LYS A 16 1.31 8.61 3.33
C LYS A 16 0.68 7.21 3.32
N ASN A 17 -0.08 6.89 2.29
CA ASN A 17 -0.66 5.56 2.14
C ASN A 17 0.43 4.49 1.99
N ALA A 18 1.50 4.79 1.25
CA ALA A 18 2.63 3.90 1.05
C ALA A 18 3.42 3.63 2.34
N GLU A 19 3.65 4.68 3.15
CA GLU A 19 4.27 4.54 4.47
C GLU A 19 3.46 3.63 5.41
N ILE A 20 2.14 3.80 5.44
CA ILE A 20 1.24 2.94 6.24
C ILE A 20 1.31 1.49 5.74
N CYS A 21 1.25 1.29 4.42
CA CYS A 21 1.37 -0.04 3.82
C CYS A 21 2.70 -0.71 4.20
N ALA A 22 3.83 -0.01 4.11
CA ALA A 22 5.14 -0.53 4.50
C ALA A 22 5.19 -0.95 5.97
N SER A 23 4.60 -0.15 6.87
CA SER A 23 4.50 -0.49 8.29
C SER A 23 3.64 -1.73 8.54
N LEU A 24 2.51 -1.88 7.84
CA LEU A 24 1.66 -3.07 7.96
C LEU A 24 2.31 -4.31 7.35
N MET A 25 3.05 -4.18 6.24
CA MET A 25 3.84 -5.26 5.65
C MET A 25 4.90 -5.77 6.64
N ALA A 26 5.60 -4.86 7.33
CA ALA A 26 6.58 -5.23 8.36
C ALA A 26 5.92 -5.99 9.52
N GLN A 27 4.78 -5.51 10.02
CA GLN A 27 4.00 -6.21 11.05
C GLN A 27 3.54 -7.60 10.60
N ALA A 28 3.10 -7.75 9.35
CA ALA A 28 2.70 -9.05 8.82
C ALA A 28 3.89 -10.02 8.75
N ALA A 29 5.06 -9.53 8.33
CA ALA A 29 6.30 -10.32 8.31
C ALA A 29 6.76 -10.74 9.73
N GLU A 30 6.68 -9.83 10.71
CA GLU A 30 6.98 -10.12 12.12
C GLU A 30 6.07 -11.19 12.74
N ASN A 31 4.86 -11.36 12.20
CA ASN A 31 3.90 -12.36 12.65
C ASN A 31 3.92 -13.66 11.81
N ASP A 32 4.95 -13.87 10.98
CA ASP A 32 5.08 -15.05 10.11
C ASP A 32 3.90 -15.24 9.12
N ALA A 33 3.27 -14.13 8.69
CA ALA A 33 2.24 -14.17 7.67
C ALA A 33 2.85 -14.59 6.31
N SER A 34 2.36 -15.68 5.74
CA SER A 34 2.77 -16.19 4.44
C SER A 34 2.17 -15.40 3.26
N LEU A 35 1.10 -14.65 3.52
CA LEU A 35 0.44 -13.76 2.57
C LEU A 35 -0.15 -12.57 3.33
N PHE A 36 0.08 -11.36 2.81
CA PHE A 36 -0.50 -10.13 3.33
C PHE A 36 -1.27 -9.41 2.23
N ALA A 37 -2.58 -9.23 2.43
CA ALA A 37 -3.46 -8.53 1.50
C ALA A 37 -3.71 -7.10 1.97
N LEU A 38 -3.50 -6.12 1.09
CA LEU A 38 -3.79 -4.71 1.33
C LEU A 38 -5.19 -4.33 0.81
N PRO A 39 -5.81 -3.26 1.34
CA PRO A 39 -7.10 -2.80 0.85
C PRO A 39 -7.00 -2.27 -0.59
N GLU A 40 -8.15 -2.12 -1.25
CA GLU A 40 -8.24 -1.52 -2.59
C GLU A 40 -8.00 0.01 -2.54
N ALA A 41 -7.68 0.60 -3.71
CA ALA A 41 -7.56 2.04 -3.92
C ALA A 41 -6.44 2.74 -3.13
N LEU A 42 -5.36 2.02 -2.79
CA LEU A 42 -4.25 2.50 -1.97
C LEU A 42 -3.56 3.77 -2.46
N LEU A 43 -3.56 4.02 -3.77
CA LEU A 43 -2.89 5.20 -4.33
C LEU A 43 -3.50 6.46 -3.75
N ALA A 44 -4.81 6.63 -3.88
CA ALA A 44 -5.50 7.76 -3.30
C ALA A 44 -7.00 7.51 -3.22
N ARG A 45 -7.60 8.06 -2.15
CA ARG A 45 -9.05 8.16 -2.00
C ARG A 45 -9.43 9.48 -1.35
N ASP A 46 -10.49 10.08 -1.84
CA ASP A 46 -11.18 11.22 -1.23
C ASP A 46 -12.68 11.05 -1.44
N ASP A 47 -13.46 11.13 -0.37
CA ASP A 47 -14.92 11.01 -0.45
C ASP A 47 -15.57 12.20 -1.19
N HIS A 48 -14.84 13.30 -1.41
CA HIS A 48 -15.28 14.47 -2.19
C HIS A 48 -14.82 14.44 -3.66
N ASP A 49 -13.93 13.52 -4.05
CA ASP A 49 -13.48 13.34 -5.44
C ASP A 49 -13.46 11.86 -5.80
N ALA A 50 -14.60 11.37 -6.31
CA ALA A 50 -14.79 9.96 -6.69
C ALA A 50 -13.82 9.49 -7.79
N ASP A 51 -13.29 10.42 -8.60
CA ASP A 51 -12.35 10.12 -9.68
C ASP A 51 -10.89 10.14 -9.21
N LEU A 52 -10.61 10.52 -7.96
CA LEU A 52 -9.24 10.68 -7.47
C LEU A 52 -8.41 9.41 -7.64
N SER A 53 -9.00 8.23 -7.44
CA SER A 53 -8.32 6.95 -7.65
C SER A 53 -7.81 6.80 -9.10
N VAL A 54 -8.64 7.17 -10.09
CA VAL A 54 -8.27 7.11 -11.52
C VAL A 54 -7.26 8.20 -11.86
N LYS A 55 -7.45 9.42 -11.37
CA LYS A 55 -6.53 10.56 -11.59
C LYS A 55 -5.16 10.32 -10.97
N SER A 56 -5.10 9.52 -9.90
CA SER A 56 -3.86 9.19 -9.18
C SER A 56 -3.18 7.93 -9.71
N ALA A 57 -3.66 7.37 -10.82
CA ALA A 57 -3.05 6.20 -11.43
C ALA A 57 -1.57 6.46 -11.72
N GLN A 58 -0.74 5.51 -11.33
CA GLN A 58 0.70 5.52 -11.60
C GLN A 58 1.07 4.34 -12.49
N LEU A 59 2.20 4.44 -13.19
CA LEU A 59 2.80 3.30 -13.87
C LEU A 59 3.16 2.19 -12.86
N LEU A 60 3.34 0.97 -13.34
CA LEU A 60 3.76 -0.15 -12.49
C LEU A 60 5.15 0.11 -11.88
N GLU A 61 6.01 0.82 -12.63
CA GLU A 61 7.33 1.29 -12.19
C GLU A 61 7.26 2.70 -11.57
N GLY A 62 6.06 3.17 -11.23
CA GLY A 62 5.83 4.48 -10.61
C GLY A 62 6.29 4.56 -9.16
N GLU A 63 6.26 5.77 -8.61
CA GLU A 63 6.85 6.11 -7.31
C GLU A 63 6.24 5.29 -6.14
N PHE A 64 4.94 4.98 -6.19
CA PHE A 64 4.29 4.17 -5.16
C PHE A 64 4.91 2.78 -5.02
N LEU A 65 5.17 2.08 -6.14
CA LEU A 65 5.80 0.76 -6.12
C LEU A 65 7.33 0.84 -6.01
N GLY A 66 7.94 1.87 -6.60
CA GLY A 66 9.37 2.16 -6.49
C GLY A 66 9.82 2.30 -5.03
N LEU A 67 8.97 2.88 -4.17
CA LEU A 67 9.24 3.01 -2.73
C LEU A 67 9.47 1.65 -2.04
N TYR A 68 8.79 0.58 -2.49
CA TYR A 68 9.01 -0.76 -1.96
C TYR A 68 10.18 -1.47 -2.65
N GLY A 69 10.46 -1.19 -3.94
CA GLY A 69 11.64 -1.73 -4.61
C GLY A 69 12.96 -1.26 -3.98
N GLU A 70 12.99 -0.04 -3.45
CA GLU A 70 14.16 0.51 -2.76
C GLU A 70 14.28 0.03 -1.29
N LYS A 71 13.16 -0.30 -0.65
CA LYS A 71 13.12 -0.68 0.79
C LYS A 71 12.97 -2.17 1.06
N VAL A 72 12.51 -2.96 0.10
CA VAL A 72 12.29 -4.40 0.25
C VAL A 72 13.32 -5.11 -0.62
N ASN A 73 14.53 -5.25 -0.08
CA ASN A 73 15.52 -6.17 -0.63
C ASN A 73 15.01 -7.60 -0.38
N VAL A 74 14.14 -8.09 -1.27
CA VAL A 74 13.74 -9.50 -1.31
C VAL A 74 14.89 -10.27 -1.94
N THR A 75 15.93 -10.53 -1.13
CA THR A 75 16.84 -11.66 -1.35
C THR A 75 16.54 -12.70 -0.28
#